data_AF-A0A1E7FJT5-F1
#
_entry.id   AF-A0A1E7FJT5-F1
#
_cell.length_a   1.000
_cell.length_b   1.000
_cell.length_c   1.000
_cell.angle_alpha   90.00
_cell.angle_beta   90.00
_cell.angle_gamma   90.00
#
_symmetry.space_group_name_H-M   'P 1'
#
loop_
_entity.id
_entity.type
_entity.pdbx_description
1 polymer ?
#
loop_
_entity_poly.entity_id
_entity_poly.type
_entity_poly.pdbx_seq_one_letter_code
_entity_poly.pdbx_strand_id
1 'polypeptide(L)'
;MPSCAIHRNYRKTFTTPRRPYEKETLDAELKLVGEYGLRCKLRKSARTLLTLDPKDPKRIFEGTALPKRIFEGTALLRRILQTKVYKQGLAKSIHHARVLIRQRHIRVGSQLVNVPSFNVRTSSEKHIDFAVNSPYGQGPPGR
;
A
#
# COMPACT_ATOMS: atom_id res chain seq x y z
N MET A 1 -36.48 26.08 4.97
CA MET A 1 -35.03 25.81 4.77
C MET A 1 -34.41 25.41 6.10
N PRO A 2 -33.32 24.61 6.16
CA PRO A 2 -32.88 23.49 5.32
C PRO A 2 -32.67 22.20 6.18
N SER A 3 -32.45 21.02 5.58
CA SER A 3 -31.79 19.90 6.27
C SER A 3 -30.79 19.20 5.35
N CYS A 4 -29.68 19.89 5.07
CA CYS A 4 -28.52 19.24 4.47
C CYS A 4 -27.83 18.37 5.53
N ALA A 5 -28.38 17.19 5.82
CA ALA A 5 -27.77 16.22 6.72
C ALA A 5 -26.89 15.24 5.92
N ILE A 6 -25.68 15.67 5.54
CA ILE A 6 -24.71 14.78 4.89
C ILE A 6 -24.02 13.95 5.99
N HIS A 7 -24.55 12.76 6.27
CA HIS A 7 -23.97 11.80 7.21
C HIS A 7 -22.85 10.95 6.57
N ARG A 8 -21.81 11.59 6.02
CA ARG A 8 -20.59 10.88 5.56
C ARG A 8 -19.52 10.95 6.64
N ASN A 9 -19.04 9.78 7.05
CA ASN A 9 -17.94 9.66 8.00
C ASN A 9 -16.60 9.88 7.31
N TYR A 10 -15.92 10.96 7.65
CA TYR A 10 -14.54 11.23 7.23
C TYR A 10 -13.59 10.91 8.38
N ARG A 11 -12.50 10.20 8.11
CA ARG A 11 -11.49 9.86 9.13
C ARG A 11 -10.09 10.20 8.64
N LYS A 12 -9.30 10.81 9.52
CA LYS A 12 -7.85 10.96 9.28
C LYS A 12 -7.22 9.58 9.31
N THR A 13 -6.52 9.28 8.24
CA THR A 13 -5.90 7.98 8.13
C THR A 13 -4.50 8.02 8.78
N PHE A 14 -3.79 9.18 8.83
CA PHE A 14 -2.40 9.32 9.36
C PHE A 14 -2.28 10.15 10.64
N THR A 15 -1.13 10.01 11.30
CA THR A 15 -0.71 10.77 12.48
C THR A 15 0.66 11.41 12.22
N THR A 16 0.89 12.62 12.73
CA THR A 16 2.16 13.33 12.63
C THR A 16 3.16 12.82 13.67
N PRO A 17 4.47 12.73 13.35
CA PRO A 17 5.49 12.32 14.31
C PRO A 17 5.61 13.36 15.42
N ARG A 18 5.81 12.90 16.67
CA ARG A 18 6.02 13.78 17.82
C ARG A 18 7.32 14.58 17.73
N ARG A 19 8.37 13.97 17.17
CA ARG A 19 9.69 14.58 16.96
C ARG A 19 9.98 14.60 15.45
N PRO A 20 9.78 15.74 14.77
CA PRO A 20 9.90 15.79 13.32
C PRO A 20 11.33 15.63 12.77
N TYR A 21 12.33 16.03 13.55
CA TYR A 21 13.72 16.19 13.10
C TYR A 21 14.69 15.17 13.73
N GLU A 22 14.21 13.96 14.03
CA GLU A 22 15.04 12.89 14.59
C GLU A 22 15.77 12.16 13.44
N LYS A 23 17.09 12.36 13.34
CA LYS A 23 17.93 11.91 12.22
C LYS A 23 17.75 10.43 11.88
N GLU A 24 17.80 9.56 12.88
CA GLU A 24 17.63 8.10 12.71
C GLU A 24 16.28 7.73 12.09
N THR A 25 15.21 8.45 12.48
CA THR A 25 13.88 8.23 11.92
C THR A 25 13.82 8.73 10.47
N LEU A 26 14.40 9.89 10.18
CA LEU A 26 14.43 10.45 8.83
C LEU A 26 15.21 9.55 7.86
N ASP A 27 16.36 9.05 8.28
CA ASP A 27 17.22 8.18 7.47
C ASP A 27 16.54 6.82 7.21
N ALA A 28 15.90 6.24 8.23
CA ALA A 28 15.11 5.01 8.06
C ALA A 28 13.90 5.20 7.14
N GLU A 29 13.18 6.31 7.26
CA GLU A 29 12.06 6.65 6.39
C GLU A 29 12.50 6.89 4.94
N LEU A 30 13.62 7.58 4.73
CA LEU A 30 14.16 7.87 3.40
C LEU A 30 14.59 6.58 2.68
N LYS A 31 15.21 5.64 3.40
CA LYS A 31 15.56 4.33 2.86
C LYS A 31 14.32 3.57 2.39
N LEU A 32 13.25 3.56 3.18
CA LEU A 32 11.97 2.93 2.82
C LEU A 32 11.29 3.61 1.63
N VAL A 33 11.37 4.95 1.54
CA VAL A 33 10.85 5.72 0.40
C VAL A 33 11.56 5.32 -0.88
N GLY A 34 12.89 5.17 -0.85
CA GLY A 34 13.69 4.71 -1.97
C GLY A 34 13.37 3.26 -2.36
N GLU A 35 13.39 2.33 -1.39
CA GLU A 35 13.16 0.90 -1.64
C GLU A 35 11.77 0.56 -2.18
N TYR A 36 10.75 1.34 -1.86
CA TYR A 36 9.35 1.08 -2.25
C TYR A 36 8.77 2.15 -3.18
N GLY A 37 9.57 3.14 -3.59
CA GLY A 37 9.17 4.24 -4.48
C GLY A 37 7.93 4.99 -4.01
N LEU A 38 7.86 5.26 -2.70
CA LEU A 38 6.76 5.98 -2.06
C LEU A 38 6.88 7.49 -2.32
N ARG A 39 5.76 8.22 -2.31
CA ARG A 39 5.76 9.69 -2.45
C ARG A 39 5.64 10.41 -1.10
N CYS A 40 5.19 9.72 -0.06
CA CYS A 40 4.93 10.29 1.27
C CYS A 40 5.27 9.30 2.39
N LYS A 41 5.56 9.80 3.59
CA LYS A 41 5.90 9.05 4.82
C LYS A 41 4.70 8.26 5.38
N LEU A 42 4.94 7.04 5.90
CA LEU A 42 3.91 6.08 6.35
C LEU A 42 3.93 5.87 7.89
N ARG A 43 2.85 5.28 8.44
CA ARG A 43 2.31 5.48 9.81
C ARG A 43 2.77 4.52 10.90
N LYS A 44 2.60 4.99 12.15
CA LYS A 44 2.59 4.26 13.42
C LYS A 44 1.21 3.65 13.75
N SER A 45 0.93 2.42 13.31
CA SER A 45 -0.22 1.63 13.83
C SER A 45 0.19 0.57 14.86
N ALA A 46 1.48 0.28 15.03
CA ALA A 46 1.96 -0.76 15.94
C ALA A 46 2.13 -0.31 17.42
N ARG A 47 2.07 1.00 17.71
CA ARG A 47 2.49 1.54 19.02
C ARG A 47 1.48 1.29 20.15
N THR A 48 0.18 1.24 19.86
CA THR A 48 -0.88 1.06 20.86
C THR A 48 -1.10 -0.40 21.28
N LEU A 49 -0.64 -1.35 20.46
CA LEU A 49 -0.88 -2.78 20.68
C LEU A 49 0.29 -3.46 21.40
N LEU A 50 1.50 -2.88 21.28
CA LEU A 50 2.70 -3.33 21.99
C LEU A 50 2.77 -2.83 23.46
N THR A 51 1.91 -1.89 23.83
CA THR A 51 1.77 -1.37 25.20
C THR A 51 0.75 -2.15 26.04
N LEU A 52 -0.09 -2.98 25.42
CA LEU A 52 -1.09 -3.81 26.10
C LEU A 52 -0.48 -5.13 26.58
N ASP A 53 -1.03 -5.74 27.62
CA ASP A 53 -0.50 -6.98 28.19
C ASP A 53 -0.64 -8.15 27.19
N PRO A 54 0.35 -9.05 27.06
CA PRO A 54 0.27 -10.24 26.21
C PRO A 54 -1.02 -11.07 26.35
N LYS A 55 -1.71 -11.03 27.50
CA LYS A 55 -2.97 -11.77 27.73
C LYS A 55 -4.25 -10.97 27.42
N ASP A 56 -4.15 -9.70 27.01
CA ASP A 56 -5.32 -8.88 26.70
C ASP A 56 -6.12 -9.46 25.52
N PRO A 57 -7.45 -9.60 25.61
CA PRO A 57 -8.27 -10.13 24.52
C PRO A 57 -8.16 -9.27 23.24
N LYS A 58 -7.95 -7.95 23.39
CA LYS A 58 -7.65 -7.04 22.27
C LYS A 58 -6.30 -7.35 21.61
N ARG A 59 -5.27 -7.70 22.38
CA ARG A 59 -3.95 -8.09 21.86
C ARG A 59 -3.95 -9.50 21.27
N ILE A 60 -4.78 -10.42 21.75
CA ILE A 60 -4.87 -11.78 21.18
C ILE A 60 -5.64 -11.76 19.85
N PHE A 61 -6.75 -11.01 19.78
CA PHE A 61 -7.57 -10.89 18.58
C PHE A 61 -6.92 -10.04 17.49
N GLU A 62 -6.49 -8.81 17.81
CA GLU A 62 -5.78 -7.99 16.84
C GLU A 62 -4.38 -8.54 16.61
N GLY A 63 -3.72 -9.05 17.66
CA GLY A 63 -2.33 -9.50 17.62
C GLY A 63 -2.06 -10.92 17.14
N THR A 64 -3.04 -11.69 16.70
CA THR A 64 -2.80 -12.82 15.78
C THR A 64 -2.70 -12.33 14.32
N ALA A 65 -3.31 -11.19 13.99
CA ALA A 65 -3.12 -10.50 12.72
C ALA A 65 -1.87 -9.59 12.72
N LEU A 66 -1.28 -9.29 13.88
CA LEU A 66 -0.14 -8.39 14.03
C LEU A 66 1.27 -8.98 13.81
N PRO A 67 1.69 -10.18 14.24
CA PRO A 67 3.05 -10.65 13.97
C PRO A 67 3.29 -10.85 12.47
N LYS A 68 2.22 -11.11 11.69
CA LYS A 68 2.24 -11.06 10.22
C LYS A 68 2.23 -9.64 9.62
N ARG A 69 2.01 -8.59 10.41
CA ARG A 69 1.90 -7.16 10.03
C ARG A 69 2.90 -6.19 10.70
N ILE A 70 3.49 -6.53 11.85
CA ILE A 70 4.34 -5.69 12.71
C ILE A 70 5.81 -5.99 12.49
N PHE A 71 6.21 -7.24 12.21
CA PHE A 71 7.63 -7.62 12.20
C PHE A 71 8.48 -6.84 11.19
N GLU A 72 7.86 -6.11 10.28
CA GLU A 72 8.55 -5.23 9.38
C GLU A 72 7.51 -4.24 8.85
N GLY A 73 7.69 -2.93 9.02
CA GLY A 73 6.93 -1.95 8.23
C GLY A 73 7.01 -2.23 6.71
N THR A 74 8.02 -3.00 6.30
CA THR A 74 8.22 -3.56 4.97
C THR A 74 7.18 -4.62 4.58
N ALA A 75 6.57 -5.36 5.51
CA ALA A 75 5.64 -6.46 5.19
C ALA A 75 4.35 -5.98 4.51
N LEU A 76 3.84 -4.82 4.91
CA LEU A 76 2.72 -4.16 4.24
C LEU A 76 3.15 -3.56 2.90
N LEU A 77 4.32 -2.93 2.86
CA LEU A 77 4.87 -2.32 1.63
C LEU A 77 5.22 -3.36 0.56
N ARG A 78 5.56 -4.60 0.95
CA ARG A 78 5.76 -5.76 0.07
C ARG A 78 4.47 -6.23 -0.60
N ARG A 79 3.30 -5.92 -0.04
CA ARG A 79 1.99 -6.33 -0.59
C ARG A 79 1.32 -5.24 -1.43
N ILE A 80 1.95 -4.07 -1.54
CA ILE A 80 1.49 -2.99 -2.40
C ILE A 80 1.64 -3.42 -3.86
N LEU A 81 0.61 -3.16 -4.67
CA LEU A 81 0.60 -3.52 -6.10
C LEU A 81 1.84 -3.00 -6.84
N GLN A 82 2.26 -1.77 -6.57
CA GLN A 82 3.48 -1.17 -7.13
C GLN A 82 4.73 -2.05 -6.96
N THR A 83 4.95 -2.62 -5.78
CA THR A 83 6.13 -3.44 -5.50
C THR A 83 5.99 -4.87 -5.98
N LYS A 84 4.77 -5.40 -5.99
CA LYS A 84 4.47 -6.70 -6.61
C LYS A 84 4.71 -6.67 -8.12
N VAL A 85 4.21 -5.66 -8.82
CA VAL A 85 4.40 -5.47 -10.27
C VAL A 85 5.89 -5.35 -10.63
N TYR A 86 6.66 -4.59 -9.84
CA TYR A 86 8.11 -4.50 -10.04
C TYR A 86 8.81 -5.85 -9.80
N LYS A 87 8.49 -6.53 -8.69
CA LYS A 87 9.09 -7.83 -8.35
C LYS A 87 8.73 -8.96 -9.33
N GLN A 88 7.57 -8.88 -9.97
CA GLN A 88 7.15 -9.81 -11.03
C GLN A 88 7.79 -9.50 -12.39
N GLY A 89 8.62 -8.45 -12.51
CA GLY A 89 9.33 -8.11 -13.75
C GLY A 89 8.47 -7.42 -14.80
N LEU A 90 7.21 -7.09 -14.51
CA LEU A 90 6.30 -6.38 -15.42
C LEU A 90 6.73 -4.93 -15.68
N ALA A 91 7.59 -4.37 -14.82
CA ALA A 91 8.09 -3.01 -14.94
C ALA A 91 9.61 -2.96 -14.72
N LYS A 92 10.29 -2.13 -15.53
CA LYS A 92 11.74 -1.86 -15.42
C LYS A 92 12.18 -1.25 -14.08
N SER A 93 11.31 -0.51 -13.41
CA SER A 93 11.61 0.14 -12.11
C SER A 93 10.34 0.29 -11.27
N ILE A 94 10.51 0.55 -9.98
CA ILE A 94 9.39 0.79 -9.06
C ILE A 94 8.60 2.04 -9.45
N HIS A 95 9.27 3.06 -10.01
CA HIS A 95 8.63 4.26 -10.53
C HIS A 95 7.87 3.97 -11.83
N HIS A 96 8.44 3.13 -12.71
CA HIS A 96 7.76 2.67 -13.92
C HIS A 96 6.49 1.86 -13.58
N ALA A 97 6.56 0.97 -12.59
CA ALA A 97 5.39 0.22 -12.11
C ALA A 97 4.26 1.17 -11.67
N ARG A 98 4.60 2.25 -10.97
CA ARG A 98 3.61 3.26 -10.54
C ARG A 98 2.91 3.94 -11.72
N VAL A 99 3.67 4.28 -12.76
CA VAL A 99 3.15 4.92 -13.99
C VAL A 99 2.20 3.96 -14.71
N LEU A 100 2.60 2.70 -14.90
CA LEU A 100 1.76 1.68 -15.53
C LEU A 100 0.42 1.48 -14.80
N ILE A 101 0.45 1.42 -13.46
CA ILE A 101 -0.77 1.30 -12.65
C ILE A 101 -1.65 2.55 -12.84
N ARG A 102 -1.07 3.75 -12.75
CA ARG A 102 -1.83 5.00 -12.88
C ARG A 102 -2.44 5.20 -14.27
N GLN A 103 -1.73 4.77 -15.31
CA GLN A 103 -2.18 4.81 -16.69
C GLN A 103 -3.16 3.67 -17.04
N ARG A 104 -3.56 2.85 -16.06
CA ARG A 104 -4.57 1.79 -16.24
C ARG A 104 -4.10 0.64 -17.14
N HIS A 105 -2.80 0.35 -17.15
CA HIS A 105 -2.24 -0.75 -17.93
C HIS A 105 -2.20 -2.09 -17.20
N ILE A 106 -2.48 -2.12 -15.89
CA ILE A 106 -2.38 -3.32 -15.05
C ILE A 106 -3.76 -3.74 -14.54
N ARG A 107 -4.03 -5.05 -14.58
CA ARG A 107 -5.20 -5.67 -13.96
C ARG A 107 -4.78 -6.65 -12.87
N VAL A 108 -5.68 -6.86 -11.91
CA VAL A 108 -5.57 -7.87 -10.86
C VAL A 108 -6.82 -8.75 -10.97
N GLY A 109 -6.66 -9.97 -11.47
CA GLY A 109 -7.76 -10.83 -11.86
C GLY A 109 -8.59 -10.21 -12.99
N SER A 110 -9.90 -10.07 -12.76
CA SER A 110 -10.82 -9.39 -13.69
C SER A 110 -10.86 -7.87 -13.53
N GLN A 111 -10.30 -7.32 -12.44
CA GLN A 111 -10.42 -5.92 -12.12
C GLN A 111 -9.23 -5.11 -12.66
N LEU A 112 -9.52 -4.03 -13.38
CA LEU A 112 -8.51 -3.03 -13.72
C LEU A 112 -8.23 -2.15 -12.49
N VAL A 113 -6.96 -2.06 -12.08
CA VAL A 113 -6.57 -1.33 -10.86
C VAL A 113 -5.74 -0.11 -11.22
N ASN A 114 -6.18 1.08 -10.78
CA ASN A 114 -5.52 2.35 -11.05
C ASN A 114 -4.83 2.98 -9.82
N VAL A 115 -4.86 2.30 -8.67
CA VAL A 115 -4.29 2.77 -7.40
C VAL A 115 -3.00 2.01 -7.09
N PRO A 116 -1.83 2.66 -7.10
CA PRO A 116 -0.56 2.00 -6.76
C PRO A 116 -0.52 1.42 -5.35
N SER A 117 -1.17 2.09 -4.39
CA SER A 117 -1.29 1.69 -2.98
C SER A 117 -2.27 0.53 -2.74
N PHE A 118 -2.79 -0.10 -3.80
CA PHE A 118 -3.69 -1.24 -3.67
C PHE A 118 -2.99 -2.41 -2.97
N ASN A 119 -3.62 -2.96 -1.94
CA ASN A 119 -3.08 -4.09 -1.18
C ASN A 119 -3.51 -5.40 -1.85
N VAL A 120 -2.57 -6.10 -2.46
CA VAL A 120 -2.83 -7.33 -3.20
C VAL A 120 -3.05 -8.50 -2.23
N ARG A 121 -4.13 -9.25 -2.44
CA ARG A 121 -4.41 -10.50 -1.71
C ARG A 121 -3.54 -11.63 -2.27
N THR A 122 -3.10 -12.55 -1.40
CA THR A 122 -2.24 -13.69 -1.80
C THR A 122 -2.86 -14.54 -2.93
N SER A 123 -4.18 -14.73 -2.93
CA SER A 123 -4.88 -15.47 -4.01
C SER A 123 -4.86 -14.72 -5.35
N SER A 124 -4.95 -13.39 -5.31
CA SER A 124 -4.96 -12.54 -6.50
C SER A 124 -3.55 -12.24 -7.03
N GLU A 125 -2.50 -12.59 -6.30
CA GLU A 125 -1.12 -12.29 -6.65
C GLU A 125 -0.67 -12.97 -7.96
N LYS A 126 -1.15 -14.19 -8.21
CA LYS A 126 -0.86 -14.93 -9.45
C LYS A 126 -1.57 -14.37 -10.68
N HIS A 127 -2.57 -13.52 -10.50
CA HIS A 127 -3.44 -13.01 -11.55
C HIS A 127 -3.13 -11.53 -11.85
N ILE A 128 -1.88 -11.11 -11.68
CA ILE A 128 -1.44 -9.75 -11.98
C ILE A 128 -0.83 -9.77 -13.38
N ASP A 129 -1.53 -9.16 -14.33
CA ASP A 129 -1.12 -9.12 -15.73
C ASP A 129 -1.41 -7.75 -16.33
N PHE A 130 -0.93 -7.51 -17.55
CA PHE A 130 -1.38 -6.38 -18.34
C PHE A 130 -2.87 -6.46 -18.65
N ALA A 131 -3.52 -5.31 -18.72
CA ALA A 131 -4.91 -5.20 -19.12
C ALA A 131 -5.03 -5.53 -20.62
N VAL A 132 -6.02 -6.33 -20.98
CA VAL A 132 -6.31 -6.71 -22.39
C VAL A 132 -6.52 -5.48 -23.27
N ASN A 133 -7.12 -4.43 -22.71
CA ASN A 133 -7.40 -3.19 -23.43
C ASN A 133 -6.16 -2.28 -23.57
N SER A 134 -5.03 -2.63 -22.95
CA SER A 134 -3.80 -1.84 -23.02
C SER A 134 -2.94 -2.27 -24.20
N PRO A 135 -2.14 -1.37 -24.79
CA PRO A 135 -1.18 -1.73 -25.84
C PRO A 135 -0.21 -2.85 -25.42
N TYR A 136 0.13 -2.91 -24.14
CA TYR A 136 0.99 -3.96 -23.56
C TYR A 136 0.29 -5.33 -23.42
N GLY A 137 -1.03 -5.37 -23.46
CA GLY A 137 -1.85 -6.57 -23.31
C GLY A 137 -2.59 -6.98 -24.59
N GLN A 138 -2.06 -6.61 -25.77
CA GLN A 138 -2.65 -6.83 -27.11
C GLN A 138 -3.84 -5.95 -27.47
N GLY A 139 -4.07 -4.86 -26.72
CA GLY A 139 -5.01 -3.82 -27.09
C GLY A 139 -4.50 -2.96 -28.25
N PRO A 140 -5.39 -2.16 -28.87
CA PRO A 140 -4.99 -1.25 -29.94
C PRO A 140 -3.92 -0.27 -29.47
N PRO A 141 -3.01 0.17 -30.36
CA PRO A 141 -2.03 1.19 -30.01
C PRO A 141 -2.72 2.47 -29.53
N GLY A 142 -2.11 3.12 -28.55
CA GLY A 142 -2.60 4.40 -28.02
C GLY A 142 -2.49 5.53 -29.05
N ARG A 143 -3.07 6.68 -28.69
CA ARG A 143 -2.96 7.92 -29.47
C ARG A 143 -1.52 8.40 -29.59
#